data_AF-A0A950TVP4-F1
#
_entry.id   AF-A0A950TVP4-F1
#
_cell.length_a   1.000
_cell.length_b   1.000
_cell.length_c   1.000
_cell.angle_alpha   90.00
_cell.angle_beta   90.00
_cell.angle_gamma   90.00
#
_symmetry.space_group_name_H-M   'P 1'
#
loop_
_entity.id
_entity.type
_entity.pdbx_description
1 polymer ?
#
loop_
_entity_poly.entity_id
_entity_poly.type
_entity_poly.pdbx_seq_one_letter_code
_entity_poly.pdbx_strand_id
1 'polypeptide(L)'
;MIENGGGEMMHGRLRRFAVISGSIAPLLVGCAQPNPNTAAGRSDIAGQQCTLCIVQNPGDYNACHAICVQRVEDEEGYLKAIGR
;
A
#
# COMPACT_ATOMS: atom_id res chain seq x y z
N MET A 1 -26.15 -51.03 5.41
CA MET A 1 -26.51 -51.48 4.06
C MET A 1 -27.10 -50.29 3.33
N ILE A 2 -26.47 -49.89 2.22
CA ILE A 2 -27.00 -49.27 0.99
C ILE A 2 -25.78 -48.64 0.31
N GLU A 3 -25.21 -49.41 -0.61
CA GLU A 3 -24.50 -48.89 -1.79
C GLU A 3 -25.54 -48.46 -2.84
N ASN A 4 -25.15 -47.50 -3.69
CA ASN A 4 -25.64 -47.10 -5.03
C ASN A 4 -25.56 -45.56 -5.10
N GLY A 5 -24.81 -44.90 -5.97
CA GLY A 5 -23.98 -45.33 -7.11
C GLY A 5 -23.51 -44.07 -7.85
N GLY A 6 -22.35 -44.18 -8.51
CA GLY A 6 -21.98 -43.49 -9.75
C GLY A 6 -22.01 -41.97 -9.81
N GLY A 7 -20.82 -41.36 -9.84
CA GLY A 7 -20.68 -39.96 -10.24
C GLY A 7 -19.24 -39.47 -10.26
N GLU A 8 -18.36 -40.11 -11.03
CA GLU A 8 -17.15 -39.44 -11.49
C GLU A 8 -17.55 -38.25 -12.35
N MET A 9 -17.39 -37.02 -11.84
CA MET A 9 -17.00 -35.87 -12.67
C MET A 9 -16.11 -34.93 -11.86
N MET A 10 -14.83 -35.01 -12.21
CA MET A 10 -13.76 -34.06 -11.92
C MET A 10 -14.17 -32.60 -12.19
N HIS A 11 -13.48 -31.72 -11.46
CA HIS A 11 -13.22 -30.32 -11.80
C HIS A 11 -14.39 -29.33 -11.78
N GLY A 12 -14.38 -28.52 -10.72
CA GLY A 12 -14.67 -27.10 -10.87
C GLY A 12 -15.87 -26.64 -10.06
N ARG A 13 -15.61 -26.13 -8.86
CA ARG A 13 -16.24 -24.91 -8.27
C ARG A 13 -15.90 -24.71 -6.78
N LEU A 14 -14.66 -24.96 -6.36
CA LEU A 14 -14.17 -24.47 -5.07
C LEU A 14 -13.74 -22.98 -5.14
N ARG A 15 -14.54 -22.13 -5.80
CA ARG A 15 -14.12 -20.77 -6.19
C ARG A 15 -15.24 -19.72 -6.02
N ARG A 16 -16.09 -19.86 -5.01
CA ARG A 16 -17.25 -18.96 -4.78
C ARG A 16 -17.36 -18.33 -3.39
N PHE A 17 -16.31 -18.38 -2.57
CA PHE A 17 -16.28 -17.71 -1.26
C PHE A 17 -15.12 -16.71 -1.14
N ALA A 18 -14.90 -15.88 -2.16
CA ALA A 18 -13.82 -14.87 -2.15
C ALA A 18 -14.27 -13.50 -2.67
N VAL A 19 -15.51 -13.07 -2.38
CA VAL A 19 -15.96 -11.73 -2.83
C VAL A 19 -16.87 -11.07 -1.81
N ILE A 20 -16.43 -10.89 -0.56
CA ILE A 20 -17.04 -9.89 0.35
C ILE A 20 -15.96 -9.33 1.29
N SER A 21 -15.15 -8.37 0.84
CA SER A 21 -14.52 -7.34 1.70
C SER A 21 -13.74 -6.32 0.84
N GLY A 22 -14.41 -5.38 0.18
CA GLY A 22 -13.68 -4.40 -0.63
C GLY A 22 -14.42 -3.11 -0.96
N SER A 23 -15.50 -2.78 -0.25
CA SER A 23 -16.38 -1.69 -0.67
C SER A 23 -16.83 -0.79 0.49
N ILE A 24 -15.92 -0.41 1.39
CA ILE A 24 -16.16 0.68 2.36
C ILE A 24 -14.93 1.61 2.46
N ALA A 25 -14.25 1.86 1.34
CA ALA A 25 -13.07 2.72 1.31
C ALA A 25 -13.18 4.04 0.51
N PRO A 26 -14.22 4.38 -0.28
CA PRO A 26 -14.19 5.66 -1.01
C PRO A 26 -14.75 6.85 -0.22
N LEU A 27 -15.25 6.68 1.01
CA LEU A 27 -16.02 7.74 1.71
C LEU A 27 -15.26 8.52 2.79
N LEU A 28 -13.94 8.34 2.94
CA LEU A 28 -13.09 9.18 3.79
C LEU A 28 -11.83 9.71 3.08
N VAL A 29 -11.75 9.60 1.76
CA VAL A 29 -10.67 10.23 0.96
C VAL A 29 -11.10 11.65 0.60
N GLY A 30 -11.26 12.46 1.64
CA GLY A 30 -10.94 13.89 1.53
C GLY A 30 -9.43 14.12 1.61
N CYS A 31 -8.61 13.11 1.28
CA CYS A 31 -7.16 13.21 1.26
C CYS A 31 -6.79 14.16 0.14
N ALA A 32 -6.49 15.41 0.49
CA ALA A 32 -5.79 16.32 -0.40
C ALA A 32 -4.60 15.54 -1.00
N GLN A 33 -4.59 15.37 -2.31
CA GLN A 33 -3.43 14.81 -3.01
C GLN A 33 -2.19 15.56 -2.52
N PRO A 34 -1.13 14.86 -2.08
CA PRO A 34 0.03 15.52 -1.53
C PRO A 34 0.54 16.54 -2.55
N ASN A 35 0.59 17.81 -2.13
CA ASN A 35 0.96 18.90 -3.03
C ASN A 35 2.48 18.90 -3.19
N PRO A 36 3.03 18.60 -4.38
CA PRO A 36 4.48 18.54 -4.58
C PRO A 36 5.18 19.90 -4.38
N ASN A 37 4.41 20.98 -4.27
CA ASN A 37 4.93 22.32 -4.03
C ASN A 37 5.05 22.68 -2.54
N THR A 38 4.55 21.84 -1.62
CA THR A 38 4.69 22.06 -0.17
C THR A 38 5.66 21.05 0.43
N ALA A 39 6.41 21.44 1.46
CA ALA A 39 7.34 20.55 2.15
C ALA A 39 6.64 19.30 2.73
N ALA A 40 5.44 19.47 3.30
CA ALA A 40 4.60 18.36 3.74
C ALA A 40 4.25 17.41 2.58
N GLY A 41 3.78 17.93 1.44
CA GLY A 41 3.42 17.08 0.31
C GLY A 41 4.64 16.39 -0.33
N ARG A 42 5.81 17.01 -0.31
CA ARG A 42 7.07 16.37 -0.72
C ARG A 42 7.46 15.22 0.21
N SER A 43 7.37 15.44 1.52
CA SER A 43 7.62 14.39 2.51
C SER A 43 6.68 13.20 2.33
N ASP A 44 5.38 13.46 2.14
CA ASP A 44 4.38 12.41 1.87
C ASP A 44 4.71 11.61 0.59
N ILE A 45 5.07 12.30 -0.51
CA ILE A 45 5.44 11.66 -1.77
C ILE A 45 6.72 10.84 -1.61
N ALA A 46 7.76 11.38 -0.96
CA ALA A 46 9.01 10.69 -0.71
C ALA A 46 8.80 9.45 0.20
N GLY A 47 7.89 9.54 1.18
CA GLY A 47 7.50 8.42 2.04
C GLY A 47 6.80 7.29 1.28
N GLN A 48 5.89 7.64 0.36
CA GLN A 48 5.27 6.67 -0.55
C GLN A 48 6.31 6.00 -1.45
N GLN A 49 7.23 6.78 -2.03
CA GLN A 49 8.30 6.24 -2.89
C GLN A 49 9.28 5.35 -2.12
N CYS A 50 9.66 5.72 -0.90
CA CYS A 50 10.49 4.90 -0.02
C CYS A 50 9.81 3.56 0.27
N THR A 51 8.51 3.57 0.61
CA THR A 51 7.73 2.35 0.87
C THR A 51 7.67 1.46 -0.37
N LEU A 52 7.40 2.03 -1.53
CA LEU A 52 7.37 1.29 -2.80
C LEU A 52 8.74 0.70 -3.14
N CYS A 53 9.82 1.43 -2.89
CA CYS A 53 11.18 0.95 -3.13
C CYS A 53 11.52 -0.24 -2.22
N ILE A 54 11.17 -0.17 -0.93
CA ILE A 54 11.41 -1.27 0.04
C ILE A 54 10.61 -2.51 -0.35
N VAL A 55 9.36 -2.34 -0.80
CA VAL A 55 8.54 -3.46 -1.28
C VAL A 55 9.12 -4.09 -2.54
N GLN A 56 9.71 -3.30 -3.44
CA GLN A 56 10.36 -3.78 -4.66
C GLN A 56 11.75 -4.40 -4.41
N ASN A 57 12.45 -3.96 -3.37
CA ASN A 57 13.80 -4.40 -3.00
C ASN A 57 13.83 -4.96 -1.57
N PRO A 58 13.13 -6.08 -1.32
CA PRO A 58 13.06 -6.65 0.02
C PRO A 58 14.45 -7.10 0.50
N GLY A 59 14.91 -6.54 1.62
CA GLY A 59 16.20 -6.85 2.21
C GLY A 59 17.36 -5.94 1.77
N ASP A 60 17.15 -5.06 0.80
CA ASP A 60 18.15 -4.08 0.36
C ASP A 60 17.68 -2.64 0.63
N TYR A 61 17.79 -2.22 1.89
CA TYR A 61 17.46 -0.85 2.29
C TYR A 61 18.41 0.18 1.67
N ASN A 62 19.66 -0.19 1.38
CA ASN A 62 20.65 0.75 0.82
C ASN A 62 20.24 1.24 -0.57
N ALA A 63 19.61 0.37 -1.38
CA ALA A 63 19.03 0.78 -2.66
C ALA A 63 17.95 1.88 -2.52
N CYS A 64 17.27 1.94 -1.37
CA CYS A 64 16.18 2.88 -1.09
C CYS A 64 16.57 4.02 -0.14
N HIS A 65 17.77 3.97 0.44
CA HIS A 65 18.22 4.87 1.51
C HIS A 65 18.11 6.34 1.11
N ALA A 66 18.55 6.71 -0.10
CA ALA A 66 18.48 8.09 -0.59
C ALA A 66 17.04 8.63 -0.61
N ILE A 67 16.05 7.82 -1.01
CA ILE A 67 14.63 8.22 -1.08
C ILE A 67 14.05 8.32 0.34
N CYS A 68 14.41 7.37 1.21
CA CYS A 68 13.91 7.34 2.58
C CYS A 68 14.50 8.47 3.44
N VAL A 69 15.74 8.87 3.21
CA VAL A 69 16.37 10.04 3.86
C VAL A 69 15.73 11.33 3.38
N GLN A 70 15.49 11.47 2.06
CA GLN A 70 14.82 12.64 1.50
C GLN A 70 13.46 12.92 2.18
N ARG A 71 12.68 11.87 2.47
CA ARG A 71 11.43 11.99 3.24
C ARG A 71 11.65 12.66 4.60
N VAL A 72 12.67 12.24 5.33
CA VAL A 72 12.99 12.76 6.67
C VAL A 72 13.42 14.23 6.57
N GLU A 73 14.28 14.56 5.62
CA GLU A 73 14.73 15.94 5.39
C GLU A 73 13.58 16.88 5.02
N ASP A 74 12.65 16.43 4.16
CA ASP A 74 11.44 17.20 3.81
C ASP A 74 10.47 17.34 5.00
N GLU A 75 10.37 16.31 5.86
CA GLU A 75 9.56 16.34 7.09
C GLU A 75 10.15 17.32 8.11
N GLU A 76 11.46 17.26 8.35
CA GLU A 76 12.19 18.18 9.24
C GLU A 76 12.12 19.62 8.71
N GLY A 77 12.29 19.80 7.39
CA GLY A 77 12.13 21.10 6.74
C GLY A 77 10.73 21.68 6.92
N TYR A 78 9.70 20.84 6.84
CA TYR A 78 8.32 21.23 7.13
C TYR A 78 8.12 21.61 8.60
N LEU A 79 8.54 20.77 9.53
CA LEU A 79 8.42 21.03 10.98
C LEU A 79 9.08 22.35 11.36
N LYS A 80 10.30 22.58 10.85
CA LYS A 80 11.02 23.85 11.02
C LYS A 80 10.27 25.03 10.42
N ALA A 81 9.66 24.87 9.24
CA ALA A 81 8.89 25.93 8.58
C ALA A 81 7.62 26.32 9.35
N ILE A 82 7.02 25.39 10.10
CA ILE A 82 5.85 25.66 10.96
C ILE A 82 6.23 25.99 12.42
N GLY A 83 7.52 26.12 12.73
CA GLY A 83 8.02 26.50 14.05
C GLY A 83 7.90 25.42 15.12
N ARG A 84 7.97 24.14 14.72
CA ARG A 84 7.97 22.97 15.62
C ARG A 84 9.32 22.26 15.62
#